data_AF-A0A134BI46-F1
#
_entry.id   AF-A0A134BI46-F1
#
_cell.length_a   1.000
_cell.length_b   1.000
_cell.length_c   1.000
_cell.angle_alpha   90.00
_cell.angle_beta   90.00
_cell.angle_gamma   90.00
#
_symmetry.space_group_name_H-M   'P 1'
#
loop_
_entity.id
_entity.type
_entity.pdbx_description
1 polymer ?
#
loop_
_entity_poly.entity_id
_entity_poly.type
_entity_poly.pdbx_seq_one_letter_code
_entity_poly.pdbx_strand_id
1 'polypeptide(L)'
;MEKVRKILLSELLGLLIIGLFIVVLFETNLLSPGLISDKEHYNCLIIAQFIMQLLTITVIPFALYLFRFSFIKNQLLASNPKVISALLCWGSVRICLLCFPMILNLFYYYLFGFEVSFFYLSLILLLSIVFIFPSKKRCVHECNLDKEKL
;
A
#
# COMPACT_ATOMS: atom_id res chain seq x y z
N MET A 1 -19.14 10.12 5.99
CA MET A 1 -18.79 8.81 5.39
C MET A 1 -18.43 8.91 3.89
N GLU A 2 -19.26 9.48 3.01
CA GLU A 2 -18.94 9.50 1.57
C GLU A 2 -17.74 10.39 1.18
N LYS A 3 -17.61 11.57 1.82
CA LYS A 3 -16.46 12.47 1.60
C LYS A 3 -15.12 11.78 1.93
N VAL A 4 -15.08 11.08 3.07
CA VAL A 4 -13.93 10.28 3.52
C VAL A 4 -13.54 9.20 2.52
N ARG A 5 -14.52 8.45 2.02
CA ARG A 5 -14.29 7.41 1.00
C ARG A 5 -13.71 8.00 -0.28
N LYS A 6 -14.23 9.14 -0.74
CA LYS A 6 -13.71 9.81 -1.95
C LYS A 6 -12.26 10.27 -1.78
N ILE A 7 -11.89 10.77 -0.59
CA ILE A 7 -10.51 11.16 -0.29
C ILE A 7 -9.57 9.95 -0.35
N LEU A 8 -9.90 8.85 0.35
CA LEU A 8 -9.08 7.63 0.35
C LEU A 8 -8.96 6.99 -1.05
N LEU A 9 -10.03 7.01 -1.83
CA LEU A 9 -9.99 6.55 -3.22
C LEU A 9 -9.13 7.45 -4.10
N SER A 10 -9.21 8.77 -3.91
CA SER A 10 -8.38 9.73 -4.62
C SER A 10 -6.90 9.54 -4.28
N GLU A 11 -6.57 9.25 -3.02
CA GLU A 11 -5.20 9.00 -2.56
C GLU A 11 -4.66 7.69 -3.15
N LEU A 12 -5.44 6.61 -3.11
CA LEU A 12 -5.09 5.34 -3.73
C LEU A 12 -4.87 5.50 -5.25
N LEU A 13 -5.80 6.16 -5.94
CA LEU A 13 -5.69 6.40 -7.37
C LEU A 13 -4.47 7.27 -7.69
N GLY A 14 -4.19 8.30 -6.87
CA GLY A 14 -3.00 9.13 -7.00
C GLY A 14 -1.71 8.30 -6.91
N LEU A 15 -1.61 7.39 -5.94
CA LEU A 15 -0.44 6.51 -5.79
C LEU A 15 -0.30 5.50 -6.94
N LEU A 16 -1.42 4.97 -7.47
CA LEU A 16 -1.40 4.13 -8.66
C LEU A 16 -0.94 4.90 -9.91
N ILE A 17 -1.41 6.14 -10.07
CA ILE A 17 -0.97 7.04 -11.15
C ILE A 17 0.53 7.32 -11.03
N ILE A 18 1.04 7.54 -9.82
CA ILE A 18 2.49 7.71 -9.58
C ILE A 18 3.26 6.45 -10.00
N GLY A 19 2.77 5.25 -9.66
CA GLY A 19 3.37 3.99 -10.12
C GLY A 19 3.39 3.86 -11.65
N LEU A 20 2.29 4.19 -12.32
CA LEU A 20 2.21 4.21 -13.78
C LEU A 20 3.12 5.27 -14.40
N PHE A 21 3.24 6.44 -13.77
CA PHE A 21 4.13 7.50 -14.22
C PHE A 21 5.60 7.05 -14.20
N ILE A 22 6.00 6.31 -13.17
CA ILE A 22 7.34 5.69 -13.10
C ILE A 22 7.55 4.72 -14.26
N VAL A 23 6.57 3.85 -14.56
CA VAL A 23 6.64 2.94 -15.72
C VAL A 23 6.85 3.73 -17.02
N VAL A 24 6.01 4.75 -17.26
CA VAL A 24 6.10 5.58 -18.48
C VAL A 24 7.46 6.27 -18.58
N LEU A 25 8.04 6.76 -17.47
CA LEU A 25 9.37 7.37 -17.46
C LEU A 25 10.47 6.39 -17.91
N PHE A 26 10.42 5.14 -17.46
CA PHE A 26 11.39 4.13 -17.90
C PHE A 26 11.15 3.66 -19.33
N GLU A 27 9.89 3.46 -19.74
CA GLU A 27 9.54 3.04 -21.11
C GLU A 27 9.90 4.12 -22.15
N THR A 28 9.75 5.40 -21.80
CA THR A 28 10.15 6.53 -22.65
C THR A 28 11.68 6.74 -22.71
N ASN A 29 12.45 5.87 -22.05
CA ASN A 29 13.91 5.92 -21.96
C ASN A 29 14.45 7.26 -21.40
N LEU A 30 13.62 7.99 -20.64
CA LEU A 30 14.07 9.17 -19.89
C LEU A 30 15.09 8.77 -18.80
N LEU A 31 14.93 7.57 -18.23
CA LEU A 31 15.94 6.90 -17.41
C LEU A 31 16.38 5.61 -18.12
N SER A 32 17.68 5.39 -18.27
CA SER A 32 18.19 4.13 -18.81
C SER A 32 17.99 3.01 -17.78
N PRO A 33 17.30 1.91 -18.14
CA PRO A 33 17.13 0.78 -17.24
C PRO A 33 18.47 0.08 -16.99
N GLY A 34 18.60 -0.58 -15.84
CA GLY A 34 19.81 -1.36 -15.53
C GLY A 34 21.03 -0.54 -15.10
N LEU A 35 20.84 0.66 -14.52
CA LEU A 35 21.94 1.50 -13.98
C LEU A 35 22.86 0.76 -12.99
N ILE A 36 22.34 -0.29 -12.35
CA ILE A 36 23.04 -1.09 -11.32
C ILE A 36 23.23 -2.55 -11.80
N SER A 37 23.05 -2.83 -13.09
CA SER A 37 23.13 -4.20 -13.65
C SER A 37 24.57 -4.71 -13.85
N ASP A 38 25.59 -3.90 -13.55
CA ASP A 38 26.98 -4.33 -13.67
C ASP A 38 27.29 -5.51 -12.73
N LYS A 39 28.09 -6.45 -13.25
CA LYS A 39 28.46 -7.72 -12.59
C LYS A 39 29.02 -7.56 -11.17
N GLU A 40 29.50 -6.38 -10.80
CA GLU A 40 30.00 -6.07 -9.45
C GLU A 40 28.89 -5.93 -8.41
N HIS A 41 27.64 -5.65 -8.82
CA HIS A 41 26.53 -5.37 -7.92
C HIS A 41 25.58 -6.55 -7.70
N TYR A 42 25.95 -7.77 -8.11
CA TYR A 42 25.11 -8.97 -7.90
C TYR A 42 24.76 -9.19 -6.42
N ASN A 43 25.69 -8.90 -5.51
CA ASN A 43 25.45 -8.97 -4.06
C ASN A 43 24.38 -7.97 -3.62
N CYS A 44 24.38 -6.77 -4.21
CA CYS A 44 23.39 -5.73 -3.90
C CYS A 44 21.99 -6.15 -4.35
N LEU A 45 21.88 -6.76 -5.53
CA LEU A 45 20.61 -7.30 -6.05
C LEU A 45 20.02 -8.33 -5.09
N ILE A 46 20.82 -9.33 -4.68
CA ILE A 46 20.37 -10.40 -3.78
C ILE A 46 19.93 -9.84 -2.42
N ILE A 47 20.72 -8.93 -1.84
CA ILE A 47 20.40 -8.31 -0.55
C ILE A 47 19.13 -7.46 -0.66
N ALA A 48 19.01 -6.63 -1.70
CA ALA A 48 17.84 -5.79 -1.94
C ALA A 48 16.58 -6.65 -2.13
N GLN A 49 16.67 -7.73 -2.91
CA GLN A 49 15.57 -8.67 -3.12
C GLN A 49 15.15 -9.31 -1.80
N PHE A 50 16.08 -9.77 -0.98
CA PHE A 50 15.77 -10.38 0.31
C PHE A 50 15.07 -9.39 1.26
N ILE A 51 15.57 -8.16 1.35
CA ILE A 51 14.97 -7.09 2.17
C ILE A 51 13.56 -6.76 1.67
N MET A 52 13.38 -6.57 0.37
CA MET A 52 12.07 -6.23 -0.20
C MET A 52 11.07 -7.38 -0.09
N GLN A 53 11.52 -8.62 -0.16
CA GLN A 53 10.68 -9.81 0.05
C GLN A 53 10.18 -9.87 1.50
N LEU A 54 11.08 -9.71 2.48
CA LEU A 54 10.72 -9.66 3.90
C LEU A 54 9.78 -8.48 4.21
N LEU A 55 10.06 -7.32 3.61
CA LEU A 55 9.19 -6.15 3.74
C LEU A 55 7.80 -6.46 3.18
N THR A 56 7.70 -7.05 1.99
CA THR A 56 6.42 -7.38 1.35
C THR A 56 5.63 -8.39 2.18
N ILE A 57 6.27 -9.46 2.66
CA ILE A 57 5.65 -10.50 3.49
C ILE A 57 5.16 -9.95 4.83
N THR A 58 5.84 -8.96 5.43
CA THR A 58 5.43 -8.36 6.70
C THR A 58 4.38 -7.25 6.53
N VAL A 59 4.50 -6.46 5.47
CA VAL A 59 3.58 -5.37 5.12
C VAL A 59 2.16 -5.87 4.84
N ILE A 60 1.99 -6.96 4.09
CA ILE A 60 0.66 -7.48 3.73
C ILE A 60 -0.18 -7.84 4.99
N PRO A 61 0.27 -8.71 5.90
CA PRO A 61 -0.47 -9.02 7.11
C PRO A 61 -0.56 -7.82 8.03
N PHE A 62 0.45 -6.95 8.11
CA PHE A 62 0.38 -5.73 8.92
C PHE A 62 -0.74 -4.80 8.43
N ALA A 63 -0.83 -4.59 7.12
CA ALA A 63 -1.91 -3.82 6.51
C ALA A 63 -3.27 -4.49 6.69
N LEU A 64 -3.36 -5.82 6.76
CA LEU A 64 -4.61 -6.54 7.06
C LEU A 64 -4.99 -6.49 8.55
N TYR A 65 -4.02 -6.52 9.45
CA TYR A 65 -4.21 -6.57 10.90
C TYR A 65 -4.31 -5.20 11.57
N LEU A 66 -3.99 -4.11 10.87
CA LEU A 66 -4.02 -2.73 11.38
C LEU A 66 -5.34 -2.41 12.11
N PHE A 67 -6.49 -2.85 11.57
CA PHE A 67 -7.82 -2.65 12.16
C PHE A 67 -8.18 -3.58 13.33
N ARG A 68 -7.41 -4.66 13.54
CA ARG A 68 -7.64 -5.60 14.64
C ARG A 68 -7.07 -5.11 15.97
N PHE A 69 -6.22 -4.07 15.96
CA PHE A 69 -5.66 -3.51 17.17
C PHE A 69 -6.75 -2.83 18.02
N SER A 70 -6.91 -3.31 19.26
CA SER A 70 -7.81 -2.80 20.30
C SER A 70 -7.60 -1.30 20.61
N PHE A 71 -6.44 -0.75 20.26
CA PHE A 71 -6.12 0.68 20.38
C PHE A 71 -7.00 1.57 19.50
N ILE A 72 -7.30 1.15 18.26
CA ILE A 72 -8.19 1.87 17.35
C ILE A 72 -9.64 1.74 17.84
N LYS A 73 -10.01 0.57 18.37
CA LYS A 73 -11.32 0.31 19.00
C LYS A 73 -11.61 1.24 20.17
N ASN A 74 -10.62 1.50 21.02
CA ASN A 74 -10.76 2.43 22.15
C ASN A 74 -10.83 3.90 21.71
N GLN A 75 -10.12 4.27 20.64
CA GLN A 75 -10.20 5.61 20.06
C GLN A 75 -11.54 5.86 19.34
N LEU A 76 -12.17 4.80 18.83
CA LEU A 76 -13.51 4.82 18.24
C LEU A 76 -14.64 4.96 19.28
N LEU A 77 -14.41 4.59 20.55
CA LEU A 77 -15.37 4.75 21.65
C LEU A 77 -15.34 6.16 22.26
N ALA A 78 -14.28 6.94 22.04
CA ALA A 78 -14.09 8.27 22.60
C ALA A 78 -14.54 9.37 21.62
N SER A 79 -15.83 9.71 21.66
CA SER A 79 -16.45 10.89 21.01
C SER A 79 -16.60 10.88 19.46
N ASN A 80 -17.85 11.00 19.01
CA ASN A 80 -18.34 10.94 17.62
C ASN A 80 -17.56 11.71 16.52
N PRO A 81 -16.96 12.91 16.72
CA PRO A 81 -16.25 13.59 15.64
C PRO A 81 -14.82 13.06 15.39
N LYS A 82 -14.15 12.44 16.38
CA LYS A 82 -12.76 11.96 16.26
C LYS A 82 -12.64 10.58 15.62
N VAL A 83 -13.74 9.81 15.63
CA VAL A 83 -13.90 8.52 14.95
C VAL A 83 -13.60 8.61 13.45
N ILE A 84 -14.17 9.63 12.81
CA ILE A 84 -14.10 9.79 11.35
C ILE A 84 -12.68 10.19 10.91
N SER A 85 -12.00 11.04 11.66
CA SER A 85 -10.63 11.47 11.37
C SER A 85 -9.61 10.36 11.68
N ALA A 86 -9.80 9.59 12.75
CA ALA A 86 -8.97 8.41 13.02
C ALA A 86 -9.11 7.36 11.91
N LEU A 87 -10.33 7.08 11.46
CA LEU A 87 -10.57 6.12 10.38
C LEU A 87 -9.98 6.58 9.04
N LEU A 88 -10.01 7.89 8.76
CA LEU A 88 -9.30 8.49 7.63
C LEU A 88 -7.79 8.29 7.74
N CYS A 89 -7.20 8.63 8.89
CA CYS A 89 -5.76 8.56 9.12
C CYS A 89 -5.25 7.11 8.99
N TRP A 90 -5.88 6.16 9.68
CA TRP A 90 -5.48 4.76 9.62
C TRP A 90 -5.75 4.12 8.25
N GLY A 91 -6.81 4.54 7.56
CA GLY A 91 -7.08 4.14 6.18
C GLY A 91 -6.02 4.63 5.20
N SER A 92 -5.62 5.90 5.29
CA SER A 92 -4.55 6.50 4.49
C SER A 92 -3.21 5.84 4.78
N VAL A 93 -2.85 5.68 6.07
CA VAL A 93 -1.62 4.99 6.49
C VAL A 93 -1.54 3.60 5.89
N ARG A 94 -2.62 2.81 5.93
CA ARG A 94 -2.68 1.47 5.33
C ARG A 94 -2.44 1.49 3.82
N ILE A 95 -3.06 2.43 3.11
CA ILE A 95 -2.91 2.58 1.65
C ILE A 95 -1.46 2.94 1.32
N CYS A 96 -0.91 3.94 2.02
CA CYS A 96 0.49 4.34 1.87
C CYS A 96 1.46 3.18 2.17
N LEU A 97 1.19 2.39 3.21
CA LEU A 97 2.04 1.27 3.63
C LEU A 97 2.09 0.14 2.59
N LEU A 98 1.07 -0.01 1.74
CA LEU A 98 1.07 -0.97 0.62
C LEU A 98 1.57 -0.37 -0.69
N CYS A 99 1.12 0.83 -1.02
CA CYS A 99 1.47 1.51 -2.26
C CYS A 99 2.95 1.88 -2.29
N PHE A 100 3.54 2.28 -1.16
CA PHE A 100 4.95 2.63 -1.09
C PHE A 100 5.88 1.45 -1.46
N PRO A 101 5.79 0.26 -0.85
CA PRO A 101 6.59 -0.89 -1.28
C PRO A 101 6.21 -1.39 -2.68
N MET A 102 4.97 -1.21 -3.13
CA MET A 102 4.57 -1.56 -4.51
C MET A 102 5.31 -0.70 -5.54
N ILE A 103 5.35 0.62 -5.33
CA ILE A 103 6.06 1.59 -6.17
C ILE A 103 7.58 1.33 -6.09
N LEU A 104 8.12 1.10 -4.90
CA LEU A 104 9.54 0.76 -4.74
C LEU A 104 9.94 -0.52 -5.48
N ASN A 105 9.14 -1.59 -5.37
CA ASN A 105 9.40 -2.83 -6.09
C ASN A 105 9.34 -2.62 -7.62
N LEU A 106 8.40 -1.81 -8.10
CA LEU A 106 8.31 -1.46 -9.51
C LEU A 106 9.50 -0.62 -9.98
N PHE A 107 9.98 0.29 -9.14
CA PHE A 107 11.20 1.06 -9.40
C PHE A 107 12.44 0.16 -9.46
N TYR A 108 12.59 -0.77 -8.51
CA TYR A 108 13.69 -1.73 -8.50
C TYR A 108 13.68 -2.68 -9.70
N TYR A 109 12.50 -3.07 -10.18
CA TYR A 109 12.35 -3.85 -11.42
C TYR A 109 13.07 -3.17 -12.59
N TYR A 110 12.86 -1.87 -12.80
CA TYR A 110 13.55 -1.14 -13.86
C TYR A 110 15.02 -0.83 -13.54
N LEU A 111 15.33 -0.55 -12.26
CA LEU A 111 16.69 -0.19 -11.83
C LEU A 111 17.69 -1.34 -11.99
N PHE A 112 17.27 -2.57 -11.68
CA PHE A 112 18.12 -3.77 -11.78
C PHE A 112 18.12 -4.42 -13.18
N GLY A 113 17.39 -3.85 -14.15
CA GLY A 113 17.41 -4.34 -15.53
C GLY A 113 16.38 -5.43 -15.80
N PHE A 114 15.12 -5.22 -15.41
CA PHE A 114 13.98 -6.09 -15.68
C PHE A 114 13.94 -7.40 -14.87
N GLU A 115 14.38 -7.33 -13.61
CA GLU A 115 14.35 -8.47 -12.68
C GLU A 115 12.93 -8.88 -12.27
N VAL A 116 12.44 -10.00 -12.82
CA VAL A 116 11.05 -10.45 -12.69
C VAL A 116 10.63 -10.66 -11.22
N SER A 117 11.58 -10.96 -10.33
CA SER A 117 11.33 -11.11 -8.89
C SER A 117 10.66 -9.87 -8.27
N PHE A 118 11.18 -8.67 -8.56
CA PHE A 118 10.62 -7.42 -8.04
C PHE A 118 9.26 -7.11 -8.66
N PHE A 119 9.07 -7.46 -9.93
CA PHE A 119 7.78 -7.33 -10.60
C PHE A 119 6.70 -8.17 -9.91
N TYR A 120 6.99 -9.43 -9.57
CA TYR A 120 6.05 -10.28 -8.83
C TYR A 120 5.70 -9.73 -7.45
N LEU A 121 6.68 -9.14 -6.74
CA LEU A 121 6.45 -8.48 -5.45
C LEU A 121 5.54 -7.24 -5.59
N SER A 122 5.71 -6.45 -6.65
CA SER A 122 4.80 -5.34 -6.94
C SER A 122 3.39 -5.84 -7.27
N LEU A 123 3.28 -6.90 -8.08
CA LEU A 123 2.00 -7.48 -8.47
C LEU A 123 1.20 -8.04 -7.28
N ILE A 124 1.85 -8.76 -6.36
CA ILE A 124 1.14 -9.29 -5.17
C ILE A 124 0.67 -8.17 -4.24
N LEU A 125 1.43 -7.08 -4.13
CA LEU A 125 0.99 -5.88 -3.39
C LEU A 125 -0.19 -5.20 -4.08
N LEU A 126 -0.18 -5.09 -5.41
CA LEU A 126 -1.29 -4.57 -6.20
C LEU A 126 -2.57 -5.40 -5.99
N LEU A 127 -2.46 -6.73 -6.01
CA LEU A 127 -3.58 -7.62 -5.71
C LEU A 127 -4.06 -7.47 -4.26
N SER A 128 -3.12 -7.29 -3.33
CA SER A 128 -3.43 -7.07 -1.91
C SER A 128 -4.24 -5.78 -1.68
N ILE A 129 -4.05 -4.74 -2.49
CA ILE A 129 -4.86 -3.50 -2.42
C ILE A 129 -6.36 -3.80 -2.62
N VAL A 130 -6.73 -4.76 -3.47
CA VAL A 130 -8.14 -5.14 -3.72
C VAL A 130 -8.81 -5.68 -2.45
N PHE A 131 -8.09 -6.48 -1.65
CA PHE A 131 -8.61 -7.00 -0.37
C PHE A 131 -8.78 -5.91 0.71
N ILE A 132 -8.07 -4.81 0.52
CA ILE A 132 -7.90 -3.71 1.46
C ILE A 132 -8.80 -2.53 1.10
N PHE A 133 -9.47 -2.61 -0.05
CA PHE A 133 -10.33 -1.57 -0.59
C PHE A 133 -11.37 -1.08 0.44
N PRO A 134 -11.50 0.25 0.64
CA PRO A 134 -12.39 0.84 1.65
C PRO A 134 -13.86 0.67 1.24
N SER A 135 -14.42 -0.51 1.47
CA SER A 135 -15.83 -0.82 1.20
C SER A 135 -16.74 -0.34 2.32
N LYS A 136 -17.85 0.31 1.95
CA LYS A 136 -18.87 0.85 2.87
C LYS A 136 -19.37 -0.20 3.88
N LYS A 137 -19.48 -1.46 3.47
CA LYS A 137 -19.94 -2.58 4.32
C LYS A 137 -19.01 -2.83 5.50
N ARG A 138 -17.70 -2.60 5.34
CA ARG A 138 -16.68 -2.83 6.36
C ARG A 138 -16.62 -1.67 7.36
N CYS A 139 -16.76 -0.44 6.87
CA CYS A 139 -16.83 0.76 7.71
C CYS A 139 -18.08 0.80 8.61
N VAL A 140 -19.23 0.27 8.14
CA VAL A 140 -20.47 0.16 8.94
C VAL A 140 -20.36 -0.98 9.97
N HIS A 141 -19.77 -2.11 9.58
CA HIS A 141 -19.53 -3.24 10.48
C HIS A 141 -18.51 -2.92 11.59
N GLU A 142 -17.48 -2.13 11.28
CA GLU A 142 -16.45 -1.71 12.24
C GLU A 142 -16.93 -0.63 13.23
N CYS A 143 -17.90 0.21 12.83
CA CYS A 143 -18.49 1.23 13.71
C CYS A 143 -19.59 0.71 14.65
N ASN A 144 -19.99 -0.57 14.58
CA ASN A 144 -21.00 -1.14 15.48
C ASN A 144 -22.32 -0.31 15.58
N LEU A 145 -22.66 0.47 14.54
CA LEU A 145 -23.88 1.29 14.49
C LEU A 145 -25.17 0.46 14.48
N ASP A 146 -25.07 -0.87 14.40
CA ASP A 146 -26.20 -1.81 14.56
C ASP A 146 -26.61 -2.03 16.02
N LYS A 147 -25.87 -1.52 17.02
CA LYS A 147 -26.19 -1.72 18.44
C LYS A 147 -26.97 -0.58 19.11
N GLU A 148 -27.33 0.47 18.40
CA GLU A 148 -28.19 1.58 18.91
C GLU A 148 -29.64 1.54 18.37
N LYS A 149 -30.15 0.34 18.05
CA LYS A 149 -31.57 0.12 17.72
C LYS A 149 -32.24 -1.00 18.53
N LEU A 150 -31.83 -1.16 19.79
CA LEU A 150 -32.61 -1.91 20.77
C LEU A 150 -32.75 -1.09 22.05
#